data_AF-A0A1M4PKL6-F1
#
_entry.id   AF-A0A1M4PKL6-F1
#
_cell.length_a   1.000
_cell.length_b   1.000
_cell.length_c   1.000
_cell.angle_alpha   90.00
_cell.angle_beta   90.00
_cell.angle_gamma   90.00
#
_symmetry.space_group_name_H-M   'P 1'
#
loop_
_entity.id
_entity.type
_entity.pdbx_description
1 polymer ?
#
loop_
_entity_poly.entity_id
_entity_poly.type
_entity_poly.pdbx_seq_one_letter_code
_entity_poly.pdbx_strand_id
1 'polypeptide(L)'
;MIYVYPEKDLRAYPGTLRDTEEWDKVYKIRSVVEQSINHFKESFCIAGRKTQNEKTIHADLLLAGITQLITVVLADKIHKHEYIRSLKPLIA
;
A
#
# COMPACT_ATOMS: atom_id res chain seq x y z
N MET A 1 -14.95 21.03 20.54
CA MET A 1 -14.99 20.73 19.10
C MET A 1 -13.97 21.64 18.43
N ILE A 2 -12.90 21.09 17.82
CA ILE A 2 -11.84 21.90 17.20
C ILE A 2 -12.36 22.35 15.84
N TYR A 3 -12.45 23.67 15.61
CA TYR A 3 -12.92 24.24 14.35
C TYR A 3 -11.92 23.94 13.22
N VAL A 4 -12.42 23.42 12.11
CA VAL A 4 -11.65 22.95 10.96
C VAL A 4 -11.99 23.89 9.81
N TYR A 5 -11.06 24.78 9.42
CA TYR A 5 -11.30 25.74 8.33
C TYR A 5 -11.56 25.05 6.97
N PRO A 6 -12.37 25.65 6.08
CA PRO A 6 -12.68 25.09 4.76
C PRO A 6 -11.46 24.94 3.84
N GLU A 7 -10.44 25.77 4.02
CA GLU A 7 -9.22 25.81 3.19
C GLU A 7 -8.13 24.82 3.65
N LYS A 8 -8.50 23.70 4.26
CA LYS A 8 -7.50 22.78 4.82
C LYS A 8 -6.77 22.01 3.73
N ASP A 9 -5.46 22.23 3.68
CA ASP A 9 -4.53 21.22 3.17
C ASP A 9 -4.67 19.95 4.01
N LEU A 10 -5.36 18.95 3.47
CA LEU A 10 -5.58 17.64 4.09
C LEU A 10 -4.27 16.88 4.32
N ARG A 11 -3.13 17.36 3.78
CA ARG A 11 -1.80 16.87 4.08
C ARG A 11 -1.26 17.42 5.41
N ALA A 12 -1.60 18.65 5.77
CA ALA A 12 -1.15 19.31 6.99
C ALA A 12 -2.04 19.00 8.21
N TYR A 13 -3.34 18.75 7.97
CA TYR A 13 -4.30 18.38 9.01
C TYR A 13 -4.98 17.07 8.65
N PRO A 14 -5.12 16.12 9.59
CA PRO A 14 -5.84 14.89 9.30
C PRO A 14 -7.27 15.22 8.85
N GLY A 15 -7.68 14.66 7.71
CA GLY A 15 -9.01 14.86 7.12
C GLY A 15 -10.15 14.34 8.00
N THR A 16 -9.83 13.53 9.00
CA THR A 16 -10.75 13.02 10.02
C THR A 16 -10.27 13.50 11.40
N LEU A 17 -11.19 14.04 12.21
CA LEU A 17 -10.87 14.51 13.55
C LEU A 17 -10.46 13.34 14.46
N ARG A 18 -9.42 13.54 15.28
CA ARG A 18 -9.00 12.54 16.29
C ARG A 18 -10.14 12.26 17.27
N ASP A 19 -10.13 11.06 17.83
CA ASP A 19 -11.12 10.55 18.80
C ASP A 19 -12.56 10.46 18.25
N THR A 20 -12.71 10.46 16.92
CA THR A 20 -13.97 10.11 16.26
C THR A 20 -13.99 8.62 15.90
N GLU A 21 -15.17 8.02 15.81
CA GLU A 21 -15.32 6.63 15.38
C GLU A 21 -14.70 6.37 14.00
N GLU A 22 -14.79 7.35 13.10
CA GLU A 22 -14.17 7.29 11.79
C GLU A 22 -12.64 7.27 11.89
N TRP A 23 -12.04 8.12 12.74
CA TRP A 23 -10.60 8.11 12.99
C TRP A 23 -10.15 6.78 13.55
N ASP A 24 -10.83 6.24 14.55
CA ASP A 24 -10.47 4.97 15.17
C ASP A 24 -10.59 3.79 14.21
N LYS A 25 -11.52 3.85 13.26
CA LYS A 25 -11.69 2.85 12.20
C LYS A 25 -10.58 2.96 11.15
N VAL A 26 -10.31 4.16 10.66
CA VAL A 26 -9.39 4.39 9.51
C VAL A 26 -7.92 4.37 9.95
N TYR A 27 -7.60 4.96 11.10
CA TYR A 27 -6.22 5.09 11.58
C TYR A 27 -5.56 3.74 11.85
N LYS A 28 -6.34 2.72 12.24
CA LYS A 28 -5.86 1.33 12.40
C LYS A 28 -5.33 0.73 11.08
N ILE A 29 -5.88 1.14 9.95
CA ILE A 29 -5.50 0.63 8.63
C ILE A 29 -4.16 1.23 8.17
N ARG A 30 -3.79 2.42 8.66
CA ARG A 30 -2.56 3.13 8.25
C ARG A 30 -1.31 2.27 8.37
N SER A 31 -1.12 1.58 9.50
CA SER A 31 0.05 0.73 9.71
C SER A 31 0.13 -0.40 8.68
N VAL A 32 -1.02 -0.97 8.29
CA VAL A 32 -1.10 -2.02 7.26
C VAL A 32 -0.80 -1.46 5.87
N VAL A 33 -1.25 -0.24 5.58
CA VAL A 33 -0.95 0.46 4.32
C VAL A 33 0.55 0.73 4.20
N GLU A 34 1.19 1.26 5.25
CA GLU A 34 2.63 1.53 5.25
C GLU A 34 3.46 0.25 5.08
N GLN A 35 3.07 -0.83 5.76
CA GLN A 35 3.69 -2.14 5.55
C GLN A 35 3.51 -2.61 4.11
N SER A 36 2.31 -2.48 3.53
CA SER A 36 2.03 -2.86 2.14
C SER A 36 2.88 -2.05 1.16
N ILE A 37 3.03 -0.74 1.36
CA ILE A 37 3.88 0.14 0.55
C ILE A 37 5.35 -0.30 0.65
N ASN A 38 5.82 -0.64 1.86
CA ASN A 38 7.19 -1.12 2.05
C ASN A 38 7.43 -2.45 1.31
N HIS A 39 6.52 -3.42 1.44
CA HIS A 39 6.61 -4.68 0.70
C HIS A 39 6.52 -4.49 -0.80
N PHE A 40 5.66 -3.57 -1.28
CA PHE A 40 5.56 -3.23 -2.68
C PHE A 40 6.88 -2.69 -3.23
N LYS A 41 7.52 -1.79 -2.50
CA LYS A 41 8.82 -1.21 -2.86
C LYS A 41 9.93 -2.25 -2.91
N GLU A 42 10.04 -3.08 -1.88
CA GLU A 42 11.16 -4.01 -1.69
C GLU A 42 10.97 -5.36 -2.40
N SER A 43 9.77 -5.94 -2.32
CA SER A 43 9.50 -7.30 -2.85
C SER A 43 9.16 -7.29 -4.34
N PHE A 44 8.61 -6.19 -4.86
CA PHE A 44 8.29 -6.01 -6.28
C PHE A 44 9.27 -5.07 -6.99
N CYS A 45 10.45 -4.85 -6.38
CA CYS A 45 11.61 -4.18 -6.98
C CYS A 45 11.37 -2.74 -7.48
N ILE A 46 10.34 -2.05 -6.99
CA ILE A 46 10.03 -0.66 -7.39
C ILE A 46 11.05 0.35 -6.83
N ALA A 47 11.59 0.09 -5.63
CA ALA A 47 12.59 0.97 -5.01
C ALA A 47 13.96 0.87 -5.70
N GLY A 48 14.34 -0.31 -6.19
CA GLY A 48 15.65 -0.59 -6.80
C GLY A 48 15.70 -0.51 -8.33
N ARG A 49 14.75 0.21 -8.97
CA ARG A 49 14.64 0.24 -10.43
C ARG A 49 15.88 0.83 -11.11
N LYS A 50 16.29 0.23 -12.23
CA LYS A 50 17.40 0.73 -13.07
C LYS A 50 16.90 1.54 -14.27
N THR A 51 15.62 1.40 -14.62
CA THR A 51 14.95 2.09 -15.73
C THR A 51 14.68 3.55 -15.37
N GLN A 52 14.99 4.45 -16.31
CA GLN A 52 14.77 5.90 -16.17
C GLN A 52 13.72 6.45 -17.16
N ASN A 53 13.30 5.63 -18.13
CA ASN A 53 12.26 6.01 -19.09
C ASN A 53 10.89 6.04 -18.42
N GLU A 54 10.17 7.16 -18.52
CA GLU A 54 8.83 7.36 -17.95
C GLU A 54 7.85 6.24 -18.33
N LYS A 55 7.76 5.89 -19.62
CA LYS A 55 6.81 4.86 -20.11
C LYS A 55 7.11 3.50 -19.50
N THR A 56 8.39 3.15 -19.42
CA THR A 56 8.82 1.89 -18.83
C THR A 56 8.57 1.86 -17.34
N ILE A 57 8.88 2.95 -16.61
CA ILE A 57 8.60 3.05 -15.17
C ILE A 57 7.10 2.94 -14.89
N HIS A 58 6.27 3.57 -15.71
CA HIS A 58 4.83 3.49 -15.57
C HIS A 58 4.32 2.06 -15.78
N ALA A 59 4.80 1.38 -16.83
CA ALA A 59 4.47 -0.01 -17.08
C ALA A 59 4.96 -0.94 -15.94
N ASP A 60 6.19 -0.77 -15.46
CA ASP A 60 6.77 -1.53 -14.34
C ASP A 60 5.93 -1.37 -13.08
N LEU A 61 5.49 -0.15 -12.77
CA LEU A 61 4.62 0.14 -11.62
C LEU A 61 3.28 -0.61 -11.71
N LEU A 62 2.63 -0.58 -12.89
CA LEU A 62 1.37 -1.27 -13.10
C LEU A 62 1.53 -2.79 -13.01
N LEU A 63 2.58 -3.35 -13.60
CA LEU A 63 2.88 -4.78 -13.55
C LEU A 63 3.18 -5.24 -12.11
N ALA A 64 3.95 -4.46 -11.35
CA ALA A 64 4.16 -4.70 -9.93
C ALA A 64 2.83 -4.70 -9.15
N GLY A 65 1.93 -3.74 -9.45
CA GLY A 65 0.61 -3.67 -8.81
C GLY A 65 -0.24 -4.91 -9.10
N ILE A 66 -0.31 -5.32 -10.37
CA ILE A 66 -1.05 -6.51 -10.79
C ILE A 66 -0.48 -7.77 -10.12
N THR A 67 0.85 -7.92 -10.12
CA THR A 67 1.51 -9.08 -9.50
C THR A 67 1.30 -9.12 -7.98
N GLN A 68 1.26 -7.97 -7.30
CA GLN A 68 0.89 -7.91 -5.89
C GLN A 68 -0.53 -8.43 -5.66
N LEU A 69 -1.50 -8.02 -6.48
CA LEU A 69 -2.88 -8.51 -6.36
C LEU A 69 -3.00 -10.01 -6.63
N ILE A 70 -2.29 -10.52 -7.64
CA ILE A 70 -2.23 -11.96 -7.93
C ILE A 70 -1.64 -12.72 -6.72
N THR A 71 -0.62 -12.18 -6.07
CA THR A 71 0.00 -12.76 -4.87
C THR A 71 -1.04 -12.92 -3.74
N VAL A 72 -1.87 -11.90 -3.52
CA VAL A 72 -2.95 -11.96 -2.52
C VAL A 72 -3.95 -13.06 -2.85
N VAL A 73 -4.43 -13.10 -4.10
CA VAL A 73 -5.39 -14.13 -4.56
C VAL A 73 -4.80 -15.53 -4.41
N LEU A 74 -3.55 -15.72 -4.82
CA LEU A 74 -2.87 -17.01 -4.74
C LEU A 74 -2.71 -17.46 -3.28
N ALA A 75 -2.22 -16.58 -2.41
CA ALA A 75 -2.03 -16.86 -0.99
C ALA A 75 -3.34 -17.27 -0.30
N ASP A 76 -4.45 -16.62 -0.66
CA ASP A 76 -5.78 -16.99 -0.16
C ASP A 76 -6.23 -18.36 -0.68
N LYS A 77 -6.04 -18.64 -1.98
CA LYS A 77 -6.43 -19.92 -2.60
C LYS A 77 -5.69 -21.13 -2.06
N ILE A 78 -4.44 -20.96 -1.65
CA ILE A 78 -3.64 -22.04 -1.04
C ILE A 78 -3.74 -22.06 0.49
N HIS A 79 -4.59 -21.21 1.08
CA HIS A 79 -4.76 -21.06 2.54
C HIS A 79 -3.46 -20.71 3.29
N LYS A 80 -2.55 -19.97 2.64
CA LYS A 80 -1.28 -19.50 3.20
C LYS A 80 -1.27 -17.99 3.34
N HIS A 81 -2.10 -17.49 4.25
CA HIS A 81 -2.28 -16.05 4.46
C HIS A 81 -1.00 -15.34 4.93
N GLU A 82 -0.04 -16.08 5.48
CA GLU A 82 1.30 -15.57 5.79
C GLU A 82 2.05 -15.03 4.56
N TYR A 83 1.68 -15.46 3.34
CA TYR A 83 2.34 -15.07 2.09
C TYR A 83 1.64 -13.93 1.33
N ILE A 84 0.55 -13.37 1.87
CA ILE A 84 -0.22 -12.28 1.21
C ILE A 84 0.65 -11.08 0.79
N ARG A 85 1.79 -10.85 1.45
CA ARG A 85 2.66 -9.68 1.22
C ARG A 85 3.98 -9.99 0.53
N SER A 86 4.28 -11.25 0.21
CA SER A 86 5.57 -11.63 -0.35
C SER A 86 5.40 -12.70 -1.42
N LEU A 87 5.89 -12.39 -2.61
CA LEU A 87 5.91 -13.32 -3.73
C LEU A 87 7.02 -14.39 -3.58
N LYS A 88 8.13 -14.06 -2.91
CA LYS A 88 9.32 -14.93 -2.81
C LYS A 88 9.01 -16.36 -2.32
N PRO A 89 8.22 -16.57 -1.26
CA PRO A 89 7.87 -17.91 -0.79
C PRO A 89 6.96 -18.70 -1.74
N LEU A 90 6.33 -18.05 -2.72
CA LEU A 90 5.38 -18.69 -3.65
C LEU A 90 6.05 -19.18 -4.94
N ILE A 91 7.28 -18.73 -5.20
CA ILE A 91 8.02 -19.02 -6.45
C ILE A 91 9.31 -19.81 -6.20
N ALA A 92 9.61 -20.15 -4.94
CA ALA A 92 10.82 -20.85 -4.52
C ALA A 92 10.52 -22.31 -4.16
#